data_AF-A0A9E2B015-F1
#
_entry.id   AF-A0A9E2B015-F1
#
_cell.length_a   1.000
_cell.length_b   1.000
_cell.length_c   1.000
_cell.angle_alpha   90.00
_cell.angle_beta   90.00
_cell.angle_gamma   90.00
#
_symmetry.space_group_name_H-M   'P 1'
#
loop_
_entity.id
_entity.type
_entity.pdbx_description
1 polymer ?
#
loop_
_entity_poly.entity_id
_entity_poly.type
_entity_poly.pdbx_seq_one_letter_code
_entity_poly.pdbx_strand_id
1 'polypeptide(L)'
;MSMMLPTNSEMIARKKMNSFNILASLDADKMAKYNNLIQKMAERTRLGIPITIATDPRHGTESNPGAGLYTPAFSKWPSSFGLAATRDTVLVKEFGDIARQEYNAVGIRLALHPMADLATEPRWGRSNGTFGEDAHLSAIMTKAYVLGFQGDSLDQNSVACMTKHFSGGGPQKDGEDAHFPYGKDQVYPGDNFAYHVIPFTEGAFEANTAQIMPYYGIPVGQTSEEVAFAFNKDIIQGLLRDSLNFQGVVCTDWNIISKSRMGEGRAWGVEHLSPKLRIKKTLDAGCDQFGGESNPELIVELVNEGLLDESRLDISVKRIMKDKFRLGLFDNPYVDEEKANQITGQESFREKGKIAQAKSMVLLKNDALLPLKKGTKVYVEGMLNPEEFETMGTLVKNPKEADVIIKRIGTPFDERNDYFLESYFHQGRLYYSDEEKKEILDLISQKPSVIVAGLERPAILTEIAESSTAHFAEFGTSDEVLAKVLFGEAKPEGKLPFELPSSWEAVQNQKEDVPYDSKDPLYPFGHGLSY
;
A
#
# COMPACT_ATOMS: atom_id res chain seq x y z
N MET A 1 12.27 -11.20 -18.90
CA MET A 1 13.11 -11.70 -17.80
C MET A 1 12.54 -13.01 -17.20
N SER A 2 12.61 -14.14 -17.92
CA SER A 2 12.03 -15.43 -17.50
C SER A 2 13.10 -16.50 -17.30
N MET A 3 13.55 -16.70 -16.05
CA MET A 3 14.27 -17.88 -15.59
C MET A 3 14.04 -18.03 -14.06
N MET A 4 12.82 -18.37 -13.66
CA MET A 4 12.49 -19.10 -12.40
C MET A 4 10.98 -19.31 -12.22
N LEU A 5 10.10 -18.56 -12.91
CA LEU A 5 8.68 -18.93 -13.04
C LEU A 5 8.43 -19.58 -14.40
N PRO A 6 7.60 -20.65 -14.49
CA PRO A 6 7.14 -21.17 -15.77
C PRO A 6 6.48 -20.07 -16.60
N THR A 7 6.43 -20.24 -17.91
CA THR A 7 5.71 -19.28 -18.76
C THR A 7 4.21 -19.27 -18.41
N ASN A 8 3.52 -18.14 -18.61
CA ASN A 8 2.06 -18.09 -18.40
C ASN A 8 1.33 -19.16 -19.22
N SER A 9 1.77 -19.43 -20.44
CA SER A 9 1.24 -20.51 -21.27
C SER A 9 1.37 -21.88 -20.61
N GLU A 10 2.49 -22.17 -19.95
CA GLU A 10 2.68 -23.42 -19.23
C GLU A 10 1.78 -23.50 -17.98
N MET A 11 1.74 -22.42 -17.18
CA MET A 11 0.91 -22.34 -15.99
C MET A 11 -0.58 -22.51 -16.30
N ILE A 12 -1.07 -21.90 -17.39
CA ILE A 12 -2.47 -22.02 -17.81
C ILE A 12 -2.74 -23.39 -18.44
N ALA A 13 -1.98 -23.75 -19.48
CA ALA A 13 -2.32 -24.92 -20.30
C ALA A 13 -2.01 -26.25 -19.61
N ARG A 14 -0.92 -26.34 -18.84
CA ARG A 14 -0.53 -27.58 -18.15
C ARG A 14 -1.02 -27.59 -16.70
N LYS A 15 -0.70 -26.54 -15.94
CA LYS A 15 -0.96 -26.48 -14.50
C LYS A 15 -2.37 -26.00 -14.13
N LYS A 16 -3.18 -25.57 -15.11
CA LYS A 16 -4.57 -25.10 -14.94
C LYS A 16 -4.72 -23.91 -13.98
N MET A 17 -3.65 -23.14 -13.80
CA MET A 17 -3.69 -21.91 -13.02
C MET A 17 -4.57 -20.86 -13.71
N ASN A 18 -5.39 -20.16 -12.93
CA ASN A 18 -6.38 -19.20 -13.43
C ASN A 18 -6.42 -17.88 -12.64
N SER A 19 -5.41 -17.60 -11.82
CA SER A 19 -5.25 -16.36 -11.06
C SER A 19 -3.79 -15.93 -11.13
N PHE A 20 -3.51 -14.69 -11.52
CA PHE A 20 -2.16 -14.18 -11.75
C PHE A 20 -2.02 -12.75 -11.24
N ASN A 21 -0.88 -12.42 -10.63
CA ASN A 21 -0.53 -11.02 -10.31
C ASN A 21 0.24 -10.40 -11.48
N ILE A 22 -0.10 -9.18 -11.89
CA ILE A 22 0.64 -8.45 -12.93
C ILE A 22 1.69 -7.53 -12.28
N LEU A 23 2.97 -7.81 -12.56
CA LEU A 23 4.11 -7.03 -12.04
C LEU A 23 4.70 -6.07 -13.10
N ALA A 24 4.14 -6.05 -14.30
CA ALA A 24 4.58 -5.15 -15.36
C ALA A 24 3.85 -3.81 -15.27
N SER A 25 4.58 -2.72 -15.50
CA SER A 25 4.05 -1.36 -15.69
C SER A 25 4.24 -1.01 -17.17
N LEU A 26 3.15 -1.03 -17.94
CA LEU A 26 3.15 -0.87 -19.40
C LEU A 26 2.05 0.11 -19.80
N ASP A 27 2.05 0.52 -21.07
CA ASP A 27 0.94 1.28 -21.66
C ASP A 27 -0.37 0.48 -21.62
N ALA A 28 -1.51 1.19 -21.60
CA ALA A 28 -2.81 0.59 -21.35
C ALA A 28 -3.24 -0.39 -22.45
N ASP A 29 -3.00 -0.08 -23.72
CA ASP A 29 -3.23 -0.99 -24.85
C ASP A 29 -2.45 -2.31 -24.71
N LYS A 30 -1.20 -2.26 -24.27
CA LYS A 30 -0.35 -3.45 -24.06
C LYS A 30 -0.89 -4.31 -22.93
N MET A 31 -1.37 -3.71 -21.85
CA MET A 31 -1.99 -4.44 -20.74
C MET A 31 -3.33 -5.07 -21.15
N ALA A 32 -4.17 -4.32 -21.87
CA ALA A 32 -5.44 -4.80 -22.42
C ALA A 32 -5.23 -5.98 -23.40
N LYS A 33 -4.26 -5.84 -24.31
CA LYS A 33 -3.86 -6.91 -25.23
C LYS A 33 -3.35 -8.14 -24.50
N TYR A 34 -2.54 -7.95 -23.46
CA TYR A 34 -2.07 -9.04 -22.62
C TYR A 34 -3.24 -9.78 -21.96
N ASN A 35 -4.23 -9.08 -21.38
CA ASN A 35 -5.45 -9.70 -20.86
C ASN A 35 -6.13 -10.55 -21.95
N ASN A 36 -6.43 -9.96 -23.10
CA ASN A 36 -7.12 -10.65 -24.18
C ASN A 36 -6.39 -11.92 -24.65
N LEU A 37 -5.06 -11.90 -24.68
CA LEU A 37 -4.25 -13.06 -25.06
C LEU A 37 -4.32 -14.18 -24.02
N ILE A 38 -4.24 -13.87 -22.72
CA ILE A 38 -4.29 -14.91 -21.69
C ILE A 38 -5.70 -15.49 -21.51
N GLN A 39 -6.75 -14.68 -21.73
CA GLN A 39 -8.13 -15.17 -21.71
C GLN A 39 -8.38 -16.16 -22.86
N LYS A 40 -7.90 -15.85 -24.08
CA LYS A 40 -7.94 -16.80 -25.22
C LYS A 40 -7.25 -18.13 -24.92
N MET A 41 -6.18 -18.12 -24.12
CA MET A 41 -5.49 -19.35 -23.70
C MET A 41 -6.34 -20.13 -22.69
N ALA A 42 -6.95 -19.45 -21.73
CA ALA A 42 -7.77 -20.04 -20.69
C ALA A 42 -9.05 -20.68 -21.24
N GLU A 43 -9.71 -20.03 -22.20
CA GLU A 43 -10.91 -20.56 -22.89
C GLU A 43 -10.65 -21.87 -23.63
N ARG A 44 -9.42 -22.11 -24.08
CA ARG A 44 -9.02 -23.35 -24.76
C ARG A 44 -8.77 -24.51 -23.80
N THR A 45 -8.77 -24.26 -22.49
CA THR A 45 -8.66 -25.34 -21.50
C THR A 45 -9.99 -26.11 -21.39
N ARG A 46 -9.94 -27.36 -20.90
CA ARG A 46 -11.12 -28.25 -20.82
C ARG A 46 -12.36 -27.61 -20.19
N LEU A 47 -12.17 -26.77 -19.17
CA LEU A 47 -13.26 -26.12 -18.42
C LEU A 47 -13.46 -24.65 -18.79
N GLY A 48 -12.59 -24.05 -19.62
CA GLY A 48 -12.70 -22.64 -20.00
C GLY A 48 -12.74 -21.66 -18.82
N ILE A 49 -12.13 -21.98 -17.67
CA ILE A 49 -12.18 -21.11 -16.48
C ILE A 49 -11.40 -19.82 -16.79
N PRO A 50 -12.02 -18.63 -16.71
CA PRO A 50 -11.38 -17.37 -17.07
C PRO A 50 -10.30 -16.99 -16.07
N ILE A 51 -9.34 -16.20 -16.55
CA ILE A 51 -8.24 -15.68 -15.73
C ILE A 51 -8.70 -14.50 -14.88
N THR A 52 -8.33 -14.50 -13.60
CA THR A 52 -8.36 -13.30 -12.77
C THR A 52 -6.96 -12.67 -12.77
N ILE A 53 -6.85 -11.44 -13.26
CA ILE A 53 -5.63 -10.64 -13.15
C ILE A 53 -5.74 -9.77 -11.89
N ALA A 54 -4.77 -9.94 -11.00
CA ALA A 54 -4.61 -9.17 -9.78
C ALA A 54 -3.48 -8.14 -9.89
N THR A 55 -3.49 -7.12 -9.05
CA THR A 55 -2.40 -6.15 -8.95
C THR A 55 -2.24 -5.56 -7.55
N ASP A 56 -0.99 -5.29 -7.16
CA ASP A 56 -0.66 -4.31 -6.12
C ASP A 56 -1.02 -2.87 -6.58
N PRO A 57 -1.14 -1.89 -5.67
CA PRO A 57 -1.55 -0.52 -6.01
C PRO A 57 -0.75 0.11 -7.16
N ARG A 58 -1.41 0.84 -8.06
CA ARG A 58 -0.77 1.41 -9.27
C ARG A 58 -0.81 2.94 -9.41
N HIS A 59 -1.58 3.62 -8.56
CA HIS A 59 -1.90 5.06 -8.67
C HIS A 59 -1.03 5.98 -7.84
N GLY A 60 -0.15 5.44 -6.99
CA GLY A 60 0.78 6.23 -6.16
C GLY A 60 1.89 6.91 -6.97
N THR A 61 2.88 7.49 -6.30
CA THR A 61 3.93 8.28 -6.96
C THR A 61 5.26 7.57 -7.14
N GLU A 62 5.43 6.44 -6.47
CA GLU A 62 6.69 5.69 -6.44
C GLU A 62 6.42 4.20 -6.70
N SER A 63 7.46 3.48 -7.10
CA SER A 63 7.40 2.03 -7.31
C SER A 63 8.19 1.33 -6.23
N ASN A 64 7.51 0.45 -5.48
CA ASN A 64 8.11 -0.50 -4.56
C ASN A 64 7.75 -1.93 -5.04
N PRO A 65 8.67 -2.69 -5.64
CA PRO A 65 8.41 -4.04 -6.14
C PRO A 65 7.80 -5.03 -5.12
N GLY A 66 7.89 -4.75 -3.82
CA GLY A 66 7.26 -5.53 -2.76
C GLY A 66 5.92 -4.98 -2.23
N ALA A 67 5.50 -3.77 -2.63
CA ALA A 67 4.33 -3.12 -2.02
C ALA A 67 3.43 -2.28 -2.98
N GLY A 68 3.91 -1.87 -4.15
CA GLY A 68 3.16 -1.04 -5.10
C GLY A 68 3.92 -0.74 -6.40
N LEU A 69 3.21 -0.55 -7.50
CA LEU A 69 3.80 -0.42 -8.83
C LEU A 69 3.21 0.76 -9.59
N TYR A 70 3.84 1.94 -9.51
CA TYR A 70 3.40 3.12 -10.25
C TYR A 70 3.25 2.81 -11.75
N THR A 71 2.09 3.15 -12.30
CA THR A 71 1.74 2.95 -13.70
C THR A 71 1.46 4.29 -14.37
N PRO A 72 2.42 4.85 -15.15
CA PRO A 72 2.29 6.17 -15.77
C PRO A 72 1.06 6.36 -16.68
N ALA A 73 0.52 5.26 -17.20
CA ALA A 73 -0.70 5.28 -18.00
C ALA A 73 -1.97 5.64 -17.18
N PHE A 74 -1.93 5.49 -15.86
CA PHE A 74 -3.06 5.76 -14.97
C PHE A 74 -3.01 7.18 -14.40
N SER A 75 -4.11 7.61 -13.80
CA SER A 75 -4.16 8.83 -13.01
C SER A 75 -3.24 8.75 -11.77
N LYS A 76 -2.60 9.86 -11.41
CA LYS A 76 -1.63 9.95 -10.31
C LYS A 76 -2.29 10.55 -9.06
N TRP A 77 -2.21 9.85 -7.94
CA TRP A 77 -2.85 10.17 -6.67
C TRP A 77 -1.82 10.19 -5.54
N PRO A 78 -2.11 10.85 -4.40
CA PRO A 78 -1.25 10.73 -3.24
C PRO A 78 -1.30 9.29 -2.69
N SER A 79 -0.36 8.94 -1.80
CA SER A 79 -0.35 7.66 -1.10
C SER A 79 -1.60 7.50 -0.20
N SER A 80 -1.77 6.31 0.39
CA SER A 80 -2.86 6.07 1.34
C SER A 80 -2.79 7.02 2.55
N PHE A 81 -1.59 7.40 3.00
CA PHE A 81 -1.42 8.46 3.99
C PHE A 81 -1.96 9.80 3.51
N GLY A 82 -1.69 10.19 2.27
CA GLY A 82 -2.23 11.44 1.73
C GLY A 82 -3.74 11.40 1.55
N LEU A 83 -4.30 10.28 1.12
CA LEU A 83 -5.75 10.07 1.10
C LEU A 83 -6.35 10.20 2.50
N ALA A 84 -5.75 9.57 3.52
CA ALA A 84 -6.17 9.72 4.91
C ALA A 84 -6.04 11.17 5.39
N ALA A 85 -4.97 11.88 5.00
CA ALA A 85 -4.72 13.26 5.37
C ALA A 85 -5.84 14.21 4.95
N THR A 86 -6.53 13.91 3.84
CA THR A 86 -7.69 14.70 3.39
C THR A 86 -8.89 14.65 4.34
N ARG A 87 -9.01 13.60 5.16
CA ARG A 87 -10.21 13.29 5.97
C ARG A 87 -11.52 13.22 5.15
N ASP A 88 -11.40 12.98 3.83
CA ASP A 88 -12.50 13.07 2.87
C ASP A 88 -12.84 11.68 2.30
N THR A 89 -13.79 10.98 2.94
CA THR A 89 -14.23 9.65 2.50
C THR A 89 -14.95 9.68 1.15
N VAL A 90 -15.52 10.83 0.74
CA VAL A 90 -16.13 10.99 -0.57
C VAL A 90 -15.04 10.99 -1.65
N LEU A 91 -13.95 11.72 -1.40
CA LEU A 91 -12.78 11.72 -2.27
C LEU A 91 -12.12 10.34 -2.36
N VAL A 92 -11.98 9.62 -1.24
CA VAL A 92 -11.42 8.25 -1.27
C VAL A 92 -12.30 7.28 -2.04
N LYS A 93 -13.63 7.39 -1.92
CA LYS A 93 -14.56 6.60 -2.74
C LYS A 93 -14.48 6.97 -4.22
N GLU A 94 -14.34 8.25 -4.55
CA GLU A 94 -14.15 8.74 -5.92
C GLU A 94 -12.83 8.23 -6.53
N PHE A 95 -11.75 8.23 -5.75
CA PHE A 95 -10.49 7.60 -6.12
C PHE A 95 -10.69 6.12 -6.47
N GLY A 96 -11.35 5.36 -5.59
CA GLY A 96 -11.59 3.93 -5.81
C GLY A 96 -12.41 3.66 -7.08
N ASP A 97 -13.42 4.50 -7.36
CA ASP A 97 -14.22 4.37 -8.58
C ASP A 97 -13.44 4.71 -9.86
N ILE A 98 -12.58 5.71 -9.82
CA ILE A 98 -11.69 6.06 -10.95
C ILE A 98 -10.70 4.92 -11.19
N ALA A 99 -10.03 4.46 -10.14
CA ALA A 99 -9.06 3.38 -10.22
C ALA A 99 -9.70 2.06 -10.71
N ARG A 100 -10.94 1.76 -10.29
CA ARG A 100 -11.75 0.64 -10.81
C ARG A 100 -11.98 0.75 -12.31
N GLN A 101 -12.30 1.93 -12.83
CA GLN A 101 -12.50 2.15 -14.26
C GLN A 101 -11.20 1.93 -15.05
N GLU A 102 -10.08 2.46 -14.56
CA GLU A 102 -8.77 2.28 -15.20
C GLU A 102 -8.31 0.82 -15.17
N TYR A 103 -8.54 0.10 -14.07
CA TYR A 103 -8.23 -1.33 -13.95
C TYR A 103 -9.09 -2.19 -14.88
N ASN A 104 -10.40 -1.95 -14.92
CA ASN A 104 -11.30 -2.66 -15.83
C ASN A 104 -10.94 -2.44 -17.30
N ALA A 105 -10.51 -1.23 -17.67
CA ALA A 105 -10.12 -0.90 -19.03
C ALA A 105 -8.95 -1.76 -19.53
N VAL A 106 -8.12 -2.28 -18.63
CA VAL A 106 -6.94 -3.11 -18.96
C VAL A 106 -7.06 -4.57 -18.50
N GLY A 107 -8.23 -4.98 -18.02
CA GLY A 107 -8.52 -6.37 -17.63
C GLY A 107 -8.04 -6.77 -16.23
N ILE A 108 -7.67 -5.81 -15.38
CA ILE A 108 -7.38 -6.06 -13.96
C ILE A 108 -8.71 -6.17 -13.21
N ARG A 109 -8.90 -7.26 -12.46
CA ARG A 109 -10.18 -7.62 -11.82
C ARG A 109 -10.07 -7.93 -10.33
N LEU A 110 -8.85 -7.88 -9.78
CA LEU A 110 -8.58 -8.03 -8.36
C LEU A 110 -7.51 -7.00 -7.91
N ALA A 111 -7.91 -6.11 -7.01
CA ALA A 111 -7.05 -5.17 -6.33
C ALA A 111 -6.49 -5.82 -5.06
N LEU A 112 -5.17 -5.97 -4.96
CA LEU A 112 -4.48 -6.52 -3.78
C LEU A 112 -4.30 -5.44 -2.71
N HIS A 113 -5.37 -4.72 -2.42
CA HIS A 113 -5.43 -3.51 -1.60
C HIS A 113 -6.92 -3.15 -1.31
N PRO A 114 -7.22 -2.28 -0.32
CA PRO A 114 -6.31 -1.43 0.47
C PRO A 114 -5.52 -2.19 1.55
N MET A 115 -4.46 -1.54 2.06
CA MET A 115 -3.86 -1.90 3.34
C MET A 115 -4.68 -1.25 4.47
N ALA A 116 -5.37 -2.07 5.25
CA ALA A 116 -6.10 -1.74 6.47
C ALA A 116 -5.23 -1.94 7.74
N ASP A 117 -3.92 -2.08 7.57
CA ASP A 117 -2.95 -2.06 8.66
C ASP A 117 -2.91 -0.67 9.33
N LEU A 118 -2.26 -0.57 10.49
CA LEU A 118 -2.05 0.69 11.22
C LEU A 118 -0.57 1.04 11.29
N ALA A 119 -0.27 2.34 11.19
CA ALA A 119 1.08 2.87 11.31
C ALA A 119 1.46 3.19 12.78
N THR A 120 1.23 2.24 13.71
CA THR A 120 1.55 2.42 15.13
C THR A 120 3.05 2.31 15.44
N GLU A 121 3.81 1.56 14.63
CA GLU A 121 5.26 1.50 14.71
C GLU A 121 5.88 2.40 13.62
N PRO A 122 6.41 3.58 13.97
CA PRO A 122 6.86 4.56 12.99
C PRO A 122 8.10 4.12 12.19
N ARG A 123 8.89 3.17 12.69
CA ARG A 123 10.07 2.64 11.97
C ARG A 123 9.69 1.70 10.83
N TRP A 124 8.46 1.16 10.84
CA TRP A 124 8.00 0.16 9.88
C TRP A 124 7.91 0.68 8.43
N GLY A 125 8.65 0.03 7.53
CA GLY A 125 8.88 0.47 6.15
C GLY A 125 7.69 0.46 5.20
N ARG A 126 6.55 -0.11 5.60
CA ARG A 126 5.33 -0.17 4.76
C ARG A 126 4.19 0.70 5.27
N SER A 127 4.45 1.53 6.28
CA SER A 127 3.44 2.38 6.91
C SER A 127 2.75 3.31 5.89
N ASN A 128 3.46 3.76 4.85
CA ASN A 128 2.91 4.59 3.77
C ASN A 128 1.73 3.98 2.97
N GLY A 129 1.58 2.66 3.02
CA GLY A 129 0.45 1.94 2.41
C GLY A 129 -0.84 2.05 3.22
N THR A 130 -0.75 2.41 4.51
CA THR A 130 -1.87 2.47 5.46
C THR A 130 -2.61 3.81 5.43
N PHE A 131 -3.69 3.92 6.20
CA PHE A 131 -4.43 5.18 6.39
C PHE A 131 -4.04 5.94 7.68
N GLY A 132 -2.91 5.60 8.31
CA GLY A 132 -2.43 6.26 9.53
C GLY A 132 -2.37 5.32 10.73
N GLU A 133 -2.14 5.91 11.90
CA GLU A 133 -2.06 5.17 13.17
C GLU A 133 -3.44 4.96 13.82
N ASP A 134 -4.43 5.79 13.47
CA ASP A 134 -5.78 5.73 14.04
C ASP A 134 -6.64 4.64 13.41
N ALA A 135 -7.13 3.71 14.24
CA ALA A 135 -7.94 2.61 13.77
C ALA A 135 -9.30 3.02 13.20
N HIS A 136 -9.94 4.05 13.76
CA HIS A 136 -11.27 4.46 13.30
C HIS A 136 -11.19 5.27 12.00
N LEU A 137 -10.20 6.16 11.86
CA LEU A 137 -9.88 6.80 10.60
C LEU A 137 -9.54 5.75 9.54
N SER A 138 -8.69 4.77 9.88
CA SER A 138 -8.33 3.70 8.96
C SER A 138 -9.55 2.88 8.54
N ALA A 139 -10.48 2.59 9.46
CA ALA A 139 -11.73 1.90 9.17
C ALA A 139 -12.62 2.67 8.18
N ILE A 140 -12.88 3.95 8.42
CA ILE A 140 -13.75 4.74 7.52
C ILE A 140 -13.11 4.96 6.13
N MET A 141 -11.78 5.09 6.07
CA MET A 141 -11.05 5.21 4.80
C MET A 141 -11.03 3.88 4.03
N THR A 142 -10.78 2.77 4.73
CA THR A 142 -10.87 1.41 4.17
C THR A 142 -12.25 1.14 3.61
N LYS A 143 -13.32 1.49 4.35
CA LYS A 143 -14.71 1.34 3.89
C LYS A 143 -14.95 2.10 2.58
N ALA A 144 -14.59 3.39 2.55
CA ALA A 144 -14.76 4.23 1.37
C ALA A 144 -13.98 3.70 0.15
N TYR A 145 -12.74 3.26 0.38
CA TYR A 145 -11.87 2.69 -0.64
C TYR A 145 -12.47 1.43 -1.26
N VAL A 146 -12.87 0.46 -0.44
CA VAL A 146 -13.46 -0.80 -0.89
C VAL A 146 -14.77 -0.55 -1.65
N LEU A 147 -15.63 0.35 -1.16
CA LEU A 147 -16.87 0.72 -1.85
C LEU A 147 -16.63 1.40 -3.20
N GLY A 148 -15.52 2.12 -3.37
CA GLY A 148 -15.14 2.71 -4.67
C GLY A 148 -14.79 1.64 -5.71
N PHE A 149 -14.04 0.61 -5.31
CA PHE A 149 -13.64 -0.49 -6.20
C PHE A 149 -14.76 -1.50 -6.47
N GLN A 150 -15.51 -1.86 -5.43
CA GLN A 150 -16.47 -2.96 -5.48
C GLN A 150 -17.90 -2.49 -5.72
N GLY A 151 -18.26 -1.26 -5.34
CA GLY A 151 -19.65 -0.91 -5.07
C GLY A 151 -20.16 -1.58 -3.78
N ASP A 152 -21.48 -1.53 -3.54
CA ASP A 152 -22.10 -2.15 -2.35
C ASP A 152 -22.00 -3.69 -2.36
N SER A 153 -21.85 -4.27 -3.56
CA SER A 153 -21.61 -5.69 -3.78
C SER A 153 -20.92 -5.90 -5.13
N LEU A 154 -20.15 -6.97 -5.26
CA LEU A 154 -19.50 -7.31 -6.54
C LEU A 154 -20.50 -7.52 -7.68
N ASP A 155 -20.25 -6.85 -8.79
CA ASP A 155 -20.89 -7.03 -10.08
C ASP A 155 -19.86 -7.03 -11.23
N GLN A 156 -20.36 -7.07 -12.46
CA GLN A 156 -19.55 -7.08 -13.69
C GLN A 156 -18.69 -5.83 -13.91
N ASN A 157 -19.02 -4.70 -13.27
CA ASN A 157 -18.27 -3.45 -13.31
C ASN A 157 -17.30 -3.33 -12.13
N SER A 158 -17.42 -4.16 -11.09
CA SER A 158 -16.54 -4.13 -9.93
C SER A 158 -15.13 -4.61 -10.25
N VAL A 159 -14.18 -4.14 -9.47
CA VAL A 159 -12.91 -4.82 -9.23
C VAL A 159 -12.95 -5.32 -7.80
N ALA A 160 -12.71 -6.61 -7.59
CA ALA A 160 -12.70 -7.17 -6.23
C ALA A 160 -11.53 -6.61 -5.43
N CYS A 161 -11.74 -6.29 -4.15
CA CYS A 161 -10.67 -5.92 -3.24
C CYS A 161 -10.25 -7.14 -2.40
N MET A 162 -8.94 -7.29 -2.25
CA MET A 162 -8.31 -8.12 -1.24
C MET A 162 -7.75 -7.20 -0.16
N THR A 163 -8.53 -6.95 0.88
CA THR A 163 -8.10 -6.09 1.97
C THR A 163 -7.00 -6.80 2.76
N LYS A 164 -5.93 -6.07 3.05
CA LYS A 164 -4.72 -6.63 3.65
C LYS A 164 -4.15 -5.73 4.76
N HIS A 165 -3.32 -6.21 5.67
CA HIS A 165 -3.06 -7.62 5.89
C HIS A 165 -3.70 -8.01 7.22
N PHE A 166 -4.55 -9.02 7.21
CA PHE A 166 -5.29 -9.41 8.40
C PHE A 166 -4.37 -10.09 9.43
N SER A 167 -4.35 -9.68 10.70
CA SER A 167 -5.18 -8.64 11.34
C SER A 167 -4.36 -7.42 11.83
N GLY A 168 -3.53 -6.87 10.95
CA GLY A 168 -2.79 -5.63 11.13
C GLY A 168 -1.27 -5.83 11.16
N GLY A 169 -0.55 -5.16 10.25
CA GLY A 169 0.91 -5.15 10.16
C GLY A 169 1.62 -4.18 11.11
N GLY A 170 0.92 -3.25 11.76
CA GLY A 170 1.52 -2.19 12.59
C GLY A 170 2.48 -2.68 13.68
N PRO A 171 2.15 -3.72 14.46
CA PRO A 171 2.95 -4.16 15.60
C PRO A 171 4.29 -4.87 15.28
N GLN A 172 5.00 -4.45 14.23
CA GLN A 172 6.31 -5.01 13.88
C GLN A 172 7.30 -4.76 15.01
N LYS A 173 7.86 -5.83 15.58
CA LYS A 173 8.94 -5.70 16.56
C LYS A 173 10.09 -4.88 15.98
N ASP A 174 10.50 -3.83 16.69
CA ASP A 174 11.56 -2.91 16.28
C ASP A 174 11.31 -2.18 14.93
N GLY A 175 10.09 -2.27 14.36
CA GLY A 175 9.74 -1.78 13.02
C GLY A 175 10.30 -2.59 11.86
N GLU A 176 10.75 -3.81 12.12
CA GLU A 176 11.38 -4.65 11.10
C GLU A 176 10.35 -5.47 10.32
N ASP A 177 10.41 -5.43 8.99
CA ASP A 177 9.38 -6.04 8.14
C ASP A 177 9.53 -7.57 7.96
N ALA A 178 8.42 -8.28 8.10
CA ALA A 178 8.32 -9.74 7.98
C ALA A 178 8.58 -10.32 6.58
N HIS A 179 8.85 -9.50 5.55
CA HIS A 179 9.48 -10.00 4.32
C HIS A 179 10.89 -10.58 4.57
N PHE A 180 11.52 -10.19 5.68
CA PHE A 180 12.88 -10.57 6.06
C PHE A 180 12.90 -11.43 7.34
N PRO A 181 13.87 -12.36 7.48
CA PRO A 181 13.93 -13.26 8.63
C PRO A 181 14.03 -12.56 10.00
N TYR A 182 14.60 -11.37 10.06
CA TYR A 182 14.77 -10.60 11.29
C TYR A 182 13.49 -9.86 11.72
N GLY A 183 12.52 -9.66 10.81
CA GLY A 183 11.28 -8.92 11.06
C GLY A 183 10.04 -9.82 11.26
N LYS A 184 10.24 -11.11 11.52
CA LYS A 184 9.13 -12.08 11.55
C LYS A 184 8.18 -11.95 12.75
N ASP A 185 8.56 -11.23 13.80
CA ASP A 185 7.79 -11.14 15.05
C ASP A 185 6.90 -9.90 15.05
N GLN A 186 5.61 -10.07 15.37
CA GLN A 186 4.72 -8.98 15.78
C GLN A 186 4.45 -9.04 17.28
N VAL A 187 4.69 -7.94 17.98
CA VAL A 187 4.64 -7.84 19.45
C VAL A 187 3.57 -6.88 19.91
N TYR A 188 2.98 -7.14 21.07
CA TYR A 188 1.82 -6.36 21.58
C TYR A 188 2.06 -5.86 23.01
N PRO A 189 3.08 -5.01 23.26
CA PRO A 189 3.40 -4.51 24.61
C PRO A 189 2.33 -3.56 25.20
N GLY A 190 1.38 -3.10 24.39
CA GLY A 190 0.20 -2.36 24.79
C GLY A 190 -1.01 -3.23 25.13
N ASP A 191 -0.94 -4.55 24.94
CA ASP A 191 -2.11 -5.44 24.99
C ASP A 191 -3.23 -4.98 24.04
N ASN A 192 -2.85 -4.49 22.85
CA ASN A 192 -3.72 -3.70 21.98
C ASN A 192 -4.11 -4.44 20.68
N PHE A 193 -4.05 -5.78 20.65
CA PHE A 193 -4.37 -6.58 19.47
C PHE A 193 -5.74 -6.24 18.85
N ALA A 194 -6.77 -6.06 19.69
CA ALA A 194 -8.13 -5.78 19.23
C ALA A 194 -8.22 -4.44 18.44
N TYR A 195 -7.37 -3.46 18.76
CA TYR A 195 -7.35 -2.18 18.06
C TYR A 195 -6.92 -2.33 16.60
N HIS A 196 -5.99 -3.24 16.32
CA HIS A 196 -5.52 -3.56 14.95
C HIS A 196 -6.56 -4.33 14.11
N VAL A 197 -7.59 -4.87 14.75
CA VAL A 197 -8.69 -5.57 14.07
C VAL A 197 -9.78 -4.59 13.59
N ILE A 198 -9.91 -3.42 14.23
CA ILE A 198 -10.96 -2.41 13.95
C ILE A 198 -11.06 -2.01 12.47
N PRO A 199 -9.97 -1.74 11.72
CA PRO A 199 -10.06 -1.38 10.31
C PRO A 199 -10.74 -2.46 9.44
N PHE A 200 -10.63 -3.72 9.85
CA PHE A 200 -11.30 -4.83 9.20
C PHE A 200 -12.77 -4.91 9.59
N THR A 201 -13.09 -4.86 10.89
CA THR A 201 -14.46 -5.06 11.37
C THR A 201 -15.37 -3.88 11.12
N GLU A 202 -14.88 -2.65 11.28
CA GLU A 202 -15.65 -1.42 11.08
C GLU A 202 -15.49 -0.84 9.66
N GLY A 203 -14.48 -1.32 8.91
CA GLY A 203 -14.18 -0.85 7.57
C GLY A 203 -14.42 -1.89 6.48
N ALA A 204 -13.51 -2.84 6.37
CA ALA A 204 -13.45 -3.79 5.26
C ALA A 204 -14.68 -4.71 5.16
N PHE A 205 -15.13 -5.27 6.28
CA PHE A 205 -16.28 -6.18 6.32
C PHE A 205 -17.60 -5.43 6.14
N GLU A 206 -17.70 -4.23 6.72
CA GLU A 206 -18.80 -3.30 6.51
C GLU A 206 -18.94 -2.85 5.04
N ALA A 207 -17.86 -2.87 4.27
CA ALA A 207 -17.85 -2.64 2.82
C ALA A 207 -18.00 -3.92 1.99
N ASN A 208 -18.26 -5.07 2.62
CA ASN A 208 -18.33 -6.39 1.97
C ASN A 208 -17.08 -6.71 1.13
N THR A 209 -15.87 -6.45 1.66
CA THR A 209 -14.62 -6.79 0.96
C THR A 209 -14.63 -8.24 0.47
N ALA A 210 -14.23 -8.45 -0.78
CA ALA A 210 -14.34 -9.76 -1.42
C ALA A 210 -13.35 -10.77 -0.85
N GLN A 211 -12.13 -10.32 -0.59
CA GLN A 211 -11.02 -11.18 -0.18
C GLN A 211 -10.23 -10.56 0.98
N ILE A 212 -9.55 -11.42 1.72
CA ILE A 212 -8.65 -11.04 2.80
C ILE A 212 -7.30 -11.69 2.57
N MET A 213 -6.23 -10.93 2.82
CA MET A 213 -4.87 -11.46 2.87
C MET A 213 -4.34 -11.41 4.30
N PRO A 214 -3.94 -12.53 4.91
CA PRO A 214 -3.28 -12.50 6.22
C PRO A 214 -1.85 -11.94 6.15
N TYR A 215 -1.37 -11.34 7.24
CA TYR A 215 0.00 -10.80 7.32
C TYR A 215 1.07 -11.90 7.40
N TYR A 216 2.33 -11.55 7.09
CA TYR A 216 3.46 -12.47 7.12
C TYR A 216 3.89 -12.91 8.51
N GLY A 217 3.86 -11.99 9.49
CA GLY A 217 4.50 -12.14 10.79
C GLY A 217 3.83 -13.16 11.73
N ILE A 218 4.48 -13.42 12.86
CA ILE A 218 3.98 -14.24 13.97
C ILE A 218 3.32 -13.31 15.00
N PRO A 219 2.04 -13.51 15.37
CA PRO A 219 1.38 -12.72 16.40
C PRO A 219 1.80 -13.21 17.81
N VAL A 220 2.95 -12.73 18.28
CA VAL A 220 3.61 -13.26 19.48
C VAL A 220 2.72 -13.13 20.72
N GLY A 221 2.47 -14.26 21.38
CA GLY A 221 1.69 -14.31 22.62
C GLY A 221 0.18 -14.12 22.44
N GLN A 222 -0.34 -14.01 21.21
CA GLN A 222 -1.76 -13.79 20.95
C GLN A 222 -2.55 -15.08 20.67
N THR A 223 -1.86 -16.20 20.43
CA THR A 223 -2.49 -17.45 19.97
C THR A 223 -1.89 -18.67 20.66
N SER A 224 -2.48 -19.84 20.46
CA SER A 224 -2.00 -21.10 21.04
C SER A 224 -0.74 -21.66 20.37
N GLU A 225 -0.35 -21.13 19.20
CA GLU A 225 0.80 -21.60 18.43
C GLU A 225 1.56 -20.43 17.80
N GLU A 226 2.87 -20.34 18.05
CA GLU A 226 3.77 -19.30 17.54
C GLU A 226 4.15 -19.52 16.07
N VAL A 227 3.15 -19.36 15.19
CA VAL A 227 3.28 -19.48 13.73
C VAL A 227 2.60 -18.30 13.03
N ALA A 228 3.11 -17.98 11.84
CA ALA A 228 2.60 -16.85 11.06
C ALA A 228 1.12 -16.94 10.72
N PHE A 229 0.45 -15.79 10.51
CA PHE A 229 -1.01 -15.69 10.41
C PHE A 229 -1.65 -16.67 9.43
N ALA A 230 -1.09 -16.83 8.23
CA ALA A 230 -1.64 -17.74 7.22
C ALA A 230 -1.60 -19.23 7.63
N PHE A 231 -0.72 -19.59 8.58
CA PHE A 231 -0.62 -20.92 9.16
C PHE A 231 -1.37 -21.06 10.50
N ASN A 232 -1.85 -19.94 11.06
CA ASN A 232 -2.39 -19.88 12.41
C ASN A 232 -3.91 -20.12 12.42
N LYS A 233 -4.33 -21.25 13.00
CA LYS A 233 -5.74 -21.65 13.03
C LYS A 233 -6.60 -20.77 13.95
N ASP A 234 -6.03 -20.26 15.04
CA ASP A 234 -6.78 -19.38 15.95
C ASP A 234 -7.14 -18.07 15.27
N ILE A 235 -6.25 -17.53 14.44
CA ILE A 235 -6.53 -16.30 13.69
C ILE A 235 -7.44 -16.57 12.49
N ILE A 236 -7.11 -17.54 11.64
CA ILE A 236 -7.86 -17.71 10.39
C ILE A 236 -9.19 -18.41 10.65
N GLN A 237 -9.19 -19.61 11.24
CA GLN A 237 -10.43 -20.33 11.51
C GLN A 237 -11.19 -19.68 12.68
N GLY A 238 -10.54 -19.51 13.84
CA GLY A 238 -11.20 -19.06 15.07
C GLY A 238 -11.72 -17.62 14.99
N LEU A 239 -10.83 -16.67 14.68
CA LEU A 239 -11.20 -15.26 14.63
C LEU A 239 -11.91 -14.92 13.31
N LEU A 240 -11.25 -15.09 12.16
CA LEU A 240 -11.77 -14.58 10.89
C LEU A 240 -13.01 -15.35 10.38
N ARG A 241 -12.97 -16.70 10.39
CA ARG A 241 -14.10 -17.51 9.89
C ARG A 241 -15.22 -17.66 10.89
N ASP A 242 -14.92 -18.05 12.13
CA ASP A 242 -15.94 -18.44 13.09
C ASP A 242 -16.50 -17.23 13.84
N SER A 243 -15.65 -16.36 14.37
CA SER A 243 -16.08 -15.21 15.18
C SER A 243 -16.58 -14.04 14.33
N LEU A 244 -15.82 -13.69 13.28
CA LEU A 244 -16.14 -12.55 12.39
C LEU A 244 -16.98 -12.96 11.17
N ASN A 245 -17.24 -14.25 11.00
CA ASN A 245 -18.10 -14.80 9.95
C ASN A 245 -17.69 -14.39 8.52
N PHE A 246 -16.39 -14.24 8.24
CA PHE A 246 -15.93 -13.85 6.92
C PHE A 246 -16.08 -14.99 5.89
N GLN A 247 -16.93 -14.76 4.88
CA GLN A 247 -17.30 -15.78 3.88
C GLN A 247 -16.54 -15.65 2.53
N GLY A 248 -15.72 -14.60 2.37
CA GLY A 248 -14.95 -14.36 1.15
C GLY A 248 -13.71 -15.26 1.01
N VAL A 249 -12.87 -14.97 0.01
CA VAL A 249 -11.62 -15.72 -0.22
C VAL A 249 -10.56 -15.27 0.78
N VAL A 250 -9.84 -16.21 1.39
CA VAL A 250 -8.61 -15.90 2.12
C VAL A 250 -7.41 -16.35 1.29
N CYS A 251 -6.61 -15.39 0.84
CA CYS A 251 -5.41 -15.64 0.05
C CYS A 251 -4.17 -15.34 0.88
N THR A 252 -3.20 -16.26 0.95
CA THR A 252 -1.94 -15.97 1.64
C THR A 252 -1.21 -14.80 0.97
N ASP A 253 -0.32 -14.17 1.73
CA ASP A 253 0.69 -13.28 1.17
C ASP A 253 1.72 -14.05 0.30
N TRP A 254 2.59 -13.32 -0.40
CA TRP A 254 3.49 -13.86 -1.41
C TRP A 254 4.59 -14.75 -0.85
N ASN A 255 4.79 -15.89 -1.49
CA ASN A 255 5.99 -16.69 -1.29
C ASN A 255 6.18 -17.21 0.16
N ILE A 256 5.10 -17.55 0.86
CA ILE A 256 5.19 -18.18 2.19
C ILE A 256 5.43 -19.70 2.15
N ILE A 257 5.22 -20.34 0.99
CA ILE A 257 5.26 -21.80 0.84
C ILE A 257 6.63 -22.27 0.33
N SER A 258 6.93 -21.97 -0.93
CA SER A 258 8.08 -22.50 -1.66
C SER A 258 9.24 -21.50 -1.71
N LYS A 259 10.44 -21.97 -2.02
CA LYS A 259 11.55 -21.09 -2.41
C LYS A 259 11.26 -20.43 -3.75
N SER A 260 11.68 -19.17 -3.93
CA SER A 260 11.57 -18.45 -5.20
C SER A 260 12.80 -17.57 -5.46
N ARG A 261 12.72 -16.70 -6.49
CA ARG A 261 13.71 -15.63 -6.72
C ARG A 261 13.86 -14.71 -5.52
N MET A 262 12.80 -14.55 -4.73
CA MET A 262 12.77 -13.69 -3.56
C MET A 262 13.45 -14.34 -2.34
N GLY A 263 14.02 -15.54 -2.46
CA GLY A 263 14.67 -16.28 -1.38
C GLY A 263 13.88 -17.50 -0.91
N GLU A 264 14.19 -17.95 0.31
CA GLU A 264 13.41 -18.99 0.99
C GLU A 264 11.96 -18.53 1.23
N GLY A 265 11.06 -19.49 1.41
CA GLY A 265 9.68 -19.16 1.75
C GLY A 265 9.60 -18.47 3.11
N ARG A 266 8.74 -17.44 3.23
CA ARG A 266 8.46 -16.72 4.50
C ARG A 266 7.58 -17.58 5.42
N ALA A 267 8.07 -18.77 5.74
CA ALA A 267 7.35 -19.83 6.43
C ALA A 267 7.52 -19.70 7.95
N TRP A 268 7.33 -18.50 8.50
CA TRP A 268 7.72 -18.18 9.88
C TRP A 268 7.00 -19.07 10.91
N GLY A 269 7.78 -19.71 11.78
CA GLY A 269 7.34 -20.68 12.78
C GLY A 269 7.15 -22.11 12.25
N VAL A 270 7.18 -22.31 10.93
CA VAL A 270 7.02 -23.61 10.26
C VAL A 270 8.09 -23.89 9.20
N GLU A 271 9.25 -23.26 9.35
CA GLU A 271 10.38 -23.38 8.42
C GLU A 271 10.86 -24.85 8.30
N HIS A 272 10.70 -25.63 9.38
CA HIS A 272 11.03 -27.06 9.43
C HIS A 272 10.08 -27.96 8.61
N LEU A 273 8.88 -27.48 8.24
CA LEU A 273 7.95 -28.24 7.42
C LEU A 273 8.35 -28.20 5.94
N SER A 274 8.06 -29.29 5.22
CA SER A 274 8.19 -29.30 3.76
C SER A 274 7.14 -28.39 3.10
N PRO A 275 7.36 -27.88 1.88
CA PRO A 275 6.36 -27.08 1.16
C PRO A 275 4.97 -27.73 1.09
N LYS A 276 4.91 -29.05 0.89
CA LYS A 276 3.66 -29.84 0.90
C LYS A 276 2.93 -29.74 2.24
N LEU A 277 3.65 -29.88 3.36
CA LEU A 277 3.04 -29.77 4.70
C LEU A 277 2.68 -28.33 5.06
N ARG A 278 3.40 -27.32 4.54
CA ARG A 278 3.03 -25.90 4.66
C ARG A 278 1.69 -25.61 3.96
N ILE A 279 1.47 -26.15 2.76
CA ILE A 279 0.18 -26.08 2.06
C ILE A 279 -0.93 -26.70 2.88
N LYS A 280 -0.70 -27.92 3.41
CA LYS A 280 -1.69 -28.61 4.24
C LYS A 280 -2.07 -27.75 5.46
N LYS A 281 -1.08 -27.26 6.21
CA LYS A 281 -1.32 -26.42 7.40
C LYS A 281 -2.09 -25.14 7.06
N THR A 282 -1.78 -24.50 5.94
CA THR A 282 -2.48 -23.31 5.44
C THR A 282 -3.96 -23.59 5.12
N LEU A 283 -4.25 -24.70 4.45
CA LEU A 283 -5.64 -25.11 4.14
C LEU A 283 -6.42 -25.50 5.40
N ASP A 284 -5.76 -26.21 6.33
CA ASP A 284 -6.31 -26.62 7.63
C ASP A 284 -6.60 -25.41 8.54
N ALA A 285 -5.81 -24.33 8.41
CA ALA A 285 -6.06 -23.05 9.08
C ALA A 285 -7.27 -22.31 8.51
N GLY A 286 -7.69 -22.59 7.27
CA GLY A 286 -8.89 -22.00 6.66
C GLY A 286 -8.61 -21.02 5.51
N CYS A 287 -7.35 -20.91 5.06
CA CYS A 287 -6.99 -20.19 3.84
C CYS A 287 -7.47 -20.94 2.59
N ASP A 288 -7.74 -20.22 1.50
CA ASP A 288 -8.33 -20.76 0.27
C ASP A 288 -7.37 -20.74 -0.93
N GLN A 289 -6.48 -19.74 -0.97
CA GLN A 289 -5.60 -19.46 -2.11
C GLN A 289 -4.19 -19.10 -1.64
N PHE A 290 -3.19 -19.31 -2.50
CA PHE A 290 -1.77 -19.11 -2.18
C PHE A 290 -1.14 -17.99 -3.04
N GLY A 291 -0.67 -16.93 -2.39
CA GLY A 291 0.09 -15.85 -3.02
C GLY A 291 1.49 -16.28 -3.45
N GLY A 292 1.89 -15.97 -4.68
CA GLY A 292 3.25 -16.23 -5.17
C GLY A 292 3.64 -17.70 -5.33
N GLU A 293 2.67 -18.62 -5.40
CA GLU A 293 2.90 -20.06 -5.62
C GLU A 293 2.55 -20.47 -7.07
N SER A 294 3.32 -21.42 -7.63
CA SER A 294 3.17 -21.92 -9.01
C SER A 294 3.22 -23.46 -9.12
N ASN A 295 3.17 -24.18 -8.00
CA ASN A 295 3.24 -25.64 -7.91
C ASN A 295 1.93 -26.26 -7.36
N PRO A 296 0.82 -26.23 -8.13
CA PRO A 296 -0.44 -26.86 -7.71
C PRO A 296 -0.34 -28.38 -7.53
N GLU A 297 0.69 -29.02 -8.09
CA GLU A 297 0.95 -30.45 -7.93
C GLU A 297 1.09 -30.86 -6.46
N LEU A 298 1.57 -29.97 -5.58
CA LEU A 298 1.65 -30.23 -4.14
C LEU A 298 0.27 -30.47 -3.50
N ILE A 299 -0.78 -29.80 -3.98
CA ILE A 299 -2.16 -30.04 -3.51
C ILE A 299 -2.66 -31.39 -4.03
N VAL A 300 -2.37 -31.72 -5.29
CA VAL A 300 -2.76 -33.00 -5.90
C VAL A 300 -2.11 -34.17 -5.16
N GLU A 301 -0.84 -34.04 -4.79
CA GLU A 301 -0.12 -35.03 -3.97
C GLU A 301 -0.80 -35.24 -2.60
N LEU A 302 -1.18 -34.16 -1.90
CA LEU A 302 -1.87 -34.26 -0.62
C LEU A 302 -3.19 -35.05 -0.72
N VAL A 303 -3.97 -34.84 -1.79
CA VAL A 303 -5.23 -35.55 -2.03
C VAL A 303 -4.95 -37.02 -2.35
N ASN A 304 -4.04 -37.30 -3.27
CA ASN A 304 -3.70 -38.68 -3.68
C ASN A 304 -3.15 -39.52 -2.52
N GLU A 305 -2.42 -38.89 -1.59
CA GLU A 305 -1.90 -39.54 -0.38
C GLU A 305 -2.95 -39.66 0.75
N GLY A 306 -4.16 -39.12 0.57
CA GLY A 306 -5.22 -39.12 1.58
C GLY A 306 -4.95 -38.18 2.76
N LEU A 307 -4.02 -37.24 2.62
CA LEU A 307 -3.68 -36.23 3.64
C LEU A 307 -4.60 -35.00 3.58
N LEU A 308 -5.32 -34.81 2.47
CA LEU A 308 -6.28 -33.74 2.28
C LEU A 308 -7.55 -34.29 1.63
N ASP A 309 -8.70 -34.03 2.26
CA ASP A 309 -10.00 -34.42 1.72
C ASP A 309 -10.44 -33.45 0.61
N GLU A 310 -11.00 -33.97 -0.49
CA GLU A 310 -11.48 -33.15 -1.62
C GLU A 310 -12.56 -32.15 -1.19
N SER A 311 -13.39 -32.48 -0.20
CA SER A 311 -14.42 -31.56 0.32
C SER A 311 -13.83 -30.29 0.93
N ARG A 312 -12.58 -30.33 1.42
CA ARG A 312 -11.89 -29.10 1.83
C ARG A 312 -11.59 -28.23 0.62
N LEU A 313 -11.20 -28.80 -0.51
CA LEU A 313 -10.93 -28.03 -1.74
C LEU A 313 -12.21 -27.43 -2.32
N ASP A 314 -13.34 -28.14 -2.25
CA ASP A 314 -14.64 -27.65 -2.72
C ASP A 314 -15.04 -26.31 -2.08
N ILE A 315 -14.74 -26.13 -0.80
CA ILE A 315 -14.98 -24.87 -0.08
C ILE A 315 -14.19 -23.72 -0.73
N SER A 316 -12.89 -23.92 -0.96
CA SER A 316 -12.01 -22.91 -1.54
C SER A 316 -12.40 -22.59 -2.99
N VAL A 317 -12.64 -23.63 -3.80
CA VAL A 317 -13.07 -23.49 -5.20
C VAL A 317 -14.38 -22.74 -5.29
N LYS A 318 -15.36 -23.03 -4.43
CA LYS A 318 -16.66 -22.34 -4.43
C LYS A 318 -16.50 -20.84 -4.16
N ARG A 319 -15.65 -20.44 -3.20
CA ARG A 319 -15.38 -19.02 -2.90
C ARG A 319 -14.73 -18.31 -4.09
N ILE A 320 -13.66 -18.88 -4.64
CA ILE A 320 -12.92 -18.31 -5.76
C ILE A 320 -13.80 -18.21 -7.02
N MET A 321 -14.57 -19.25 -7.33
CA MET A 321 -15.46 -19.24 -8.50
C MET A 321 -16.62 -18.27 -8.33
N LYS A 322 -17.16 -18.12 -7.12
CA LYS A 322 -18.24 -17.16 -6.83
C LYS A 322 -17.83 -15.73 -7.19
N ASP A 323 -16.60 -15.32 -6.86
CA ASP A 323 -16.08 -14.01 -7.25
C ASP A 323 -15.98 -13.89 -8.78
N LYS A 324 -15.41 -14.89 -9.47
CA LYS A 324 -15.30 -14.90 -10.94
C LYS A 324 -16.66 -14.78 -11.64
N PHE A 325 -17.68 -15.47 -11.13
CA PHE A 325 -19.05 -15.37 -11.66
C PHE A 325 -19.66 -13.99 -11.41
N ARG A 326 -19.55 -13.44 -10.19
CA ARG A 326 -20.08 -12.11 -9.85
C ARG A 326 -19.43 -11.00 -10.66
N LEU A 327 -18.14 -11.12 -10.93
CA LEU A 327 -17.37 -10.20 -11.77
C LEU A 327 -17.69 -10.36 -13.27
N GLY A 328 -18.55 -11.31 -13.67
CA GLY A 328 -18.92 -11.51 -15.08
C GLY A 328 -17.79 -12.09 -15.95
N LEU A 329 -16.73 -12.66 -15.35
CA LEU A 329 -15.58 -13.16 -16.11
C LEU A 329 -15.92 -14.37 -16.98
N PHE A 330 -16.94 -15.15 -16.59
CA PHE A 330 -17.42 -16.26 -17.41
C PHE A 330 -18.30 -15.78 -18.58
N ASP A 331 -18.87 -14.58 -18.49
CA ASP A 331 -19.73 -14.01 -19.55
C ASP A 331 -18.91 -13.25 -20.58
N ASN A 332 -17.99 -12.39 -20.13
CA ASN A 332 -17.07 -11.67 -21.00
C ASN A 332 -15.79 -11.24 -20.26
N PRO A 333 -14.68 -11.99 -20.38
CA PRO A 333 -13.41 -11.62 -19.74
C PRO A 333 -12.53 -10.68 -20.59
N TYR A 334 -13.00 -10.30 -21.79
CA TYR A 334 -12.24 -9.49 -22.74
C TYR A 334 -12.43 -7.98 -22.54
N VAL A 335 -11.41 -7.23 -22.95
CA VAL A 335 -11.43 -5.76 -22.93
C VAL A 335 -11.13 -5.18 -24.31
N ASP A 336 -11.53 -3.93 -24.51
CA ASP A 336 -11.30 -3.18 -25.75
C ASP A 336 -9.95 -2.47 -25.69
N GLU A 337 -9.00 -2.91 -26.53
CA GLU A 337 -7.61 -2.41 -26.55
C GLU A 337 -7.53 -0.92 -26.93
N GLU A 338 -8.44 -0.42 -27.79
CA GLU A 338 -8.45 0.99 -28.20
C GLU A 338 -9.06 1.89 -27.12
N LYS A 339 -10.15 1.43 -26.48
CA LYS A 339 -10.76 2.17 -25.37
C LYS A 339 -9.89 2.22 -24.13
N ALA A 340 -9.00 1.25 -23.93
CA ALA A 340 -8.07 1.23 -22.81
C ALA A 340 -7.31 2.57 -22.70
N ASN A 341 -6.70 3.01 -23.80
CA ASN A 341 -5.97 4.28 -23.86
C ASN A 341 -6.84 5.54 -23.69
N GLN A 342 -8.14 5.45 -23.99
CA GLN A 342 -9.05 6.59 -23.84
C GLN A 342 -9.51 6.77 -22.39
N ILE A 343 -9.67 5.66 -21.65
CA ILE A 343 -10.14 5.66 -20.26
C ILE A 343 -8.99 5.94 -19.30
N THR A 344 -7.87 5.24 -19.48
CA THR A 344 -6.74 5.32 -18.55
C THR A 344 -6.05 6.68 -18.65
N GLY A 345 -5.88 7.34 -17.52
CA GLY A 345 -5.20 8.62 -17.44
C GLY A 345 -5.94 9.76 -18.13
N GLN A 346 -7.25 9.63 -18.41
CA GLN A 346 -7.98 10.75 -19.03
C GLN A 346 -7.88 12.03 -18.17
N GLU A 347 -7.95 13.19 -18.81
CA GLU A 347 -7.68 14.49 -18.18
C GLU A 347 -8.53 14.72 -16.92
N SER A 348 -9.81 14.36 -16.97
CA SER A 348 -10.72 14.46 -15.82
C SER A 348 -10.26 13.62 -14.62
N PHE A 349 -9.68 12.44 -14.85
CA PHE A 349 -9.15 11.59 -13.77
C PHE A 349 -7.84 12.15 -13.20
N ARG A 350 -6.97 12.66 -14.07
CA ARG A 350 -5.72 13.31 -13.66
C ARG A 350 -5.99 14.56 -12.82
N GLU A 351 -7.00 15.36 -13.19
CA GLU A 351 -7.39 16.55 -12.42
C GLU A 351 -7.90 16.19 -11.03
N LYS A 352 -8.69 15.11 -10.89
CA LYS A 352 -9.11 14.60 -9.58
C LYS A 352 -7.94 14.16 -8.71
N GLY A 353 -6.94 13.51 -9.32
CA GLY A 353 -5.69 13.18 -8.65
C GLY A 353 -4.92 14.42 -8.16
N LYS A 354 -4.86 15.49 -8.96
CA LYS A 354 -4.24 16.78 -8.56
C LYS A 354 -4.99 17.45 -7.39
N ILE A 355 -6.32 17.42 -7.41
CA ILE A 355 -7.15 17.92 -6.30
C ILE A 355 -6.86 17.12 -5.02
N ALA A 356 -6.78 15.79 -5.11
CA ALA A 356 -6.44 14.94 -3.98
C ALA A 356 -5.05 15.24 -3.42
N GLN A 357 -4.05 15.43 -4.28
CA GLN A 357 -2.69 15.81 -3.88
C GLN A 357 -2.71 17.15 -3.13
N ALA A 358 -3.36 18.18 -3.66
CA ALA A 358 -3.45 19.50 -3.00
C ALA A 358 -4.12 19.42 -1.62
N LYS A 359 -5.27 18.73 -1.54
CA LYS A 359 -5.99 18.52 -0.28
C LYS A 359 -5.21 17.69 0.74
N SER A 360 -4.32 16.80 0.28
CA SER A 360 -3.54 15.94 1.16
C SER A 360 -2.36 16.65 1.84
N MET A 361 -1.91 17.78 1.29
CA MET A 361 -0.79 18.53 1.85
C MET A 361 -1.14 19.12 3.21
N VAL A 362 -0.24 18.91 4.19
CA VAL A 362 -0.43 19.35 5.57
C VAL A 362 0.53 20.50 5.87
N LEU A 363 -0.01 21.69 6.12
CA LEU A 363 0.80 22.83 6.56
C LEU A 363 1.13 22.65 8.05
N LEU A 364 2.37 22.30 8.38
CA LEU A 364 2.80 22.05 9.76
C LEU A 364 3.14 23.35 10.50
N LYS A 365 3.81 24.29 9.82
CA LYS A 365 4.27 25.57 10.38
C LYS A 365 4.18 26.67 9.32
N ASN A 366 3.81 27.88 9.72
CA ASN A 366 3.84 29.06 8.84
C ASN A 366 4.05 30.36 9.65
N ASP A 367 5.27 30.87 9.67
CA ASP A 367 5.61 32.14 10.33
C ASP A 367 5.31 33.34 9.41
N ALA A 368 4.04 33.45 8.98
CA ALA A 368 3.51 34.49 8.09
C ALA A 368 4.23 34.62 6.73
N LEU A 369 4.76 33.52 6.19
CA LEU A 369 5.42 33.48 4.88
C LEU A 369 4.44 33.13 3.75
N LEU A 370 3.56 32.16 3.99
CA LEU A 370 2.66 31.60 2.98
C LEU A 370 1.24 32.19 3.06
N PRO A 371 0.51 32.28 1.94
CA PRO A 371 0.94 31.91 0.58
C PRO A 371 1.94 32.91 -0.03
N LEU A 372 2.81 32.42 -0.91
CA LEU A 372 3.77 33.24 -1.64
C LEU A 372 3.06 34.16 -2.63
N LYS A 373 3.64 35.35 -2.87
CA LYS A 373 3.11 36.29 -3.86
C LYS A 373 3.58 35.90 -5.27
N LYS A 374 2.73 36.12 -6.27
CA LYS A 374 3.12 35.96 -7.67
C LYS A 374 4.37 36.79 -7.99
N GLY A 375 5.32 36.19 -8.69
CA GLY A 375 6.60 36.80 -9.04
C GLY A 375 7.69 36.75 -7.96
N THR A 376 7.43 36.13 -6.79
CA THR A 376 8.46 35.85 -5.79
C THR A 376 9.61 35.05 -6.42
N LYS A 377 10.85 35.47 -6.17
CA LYS A 377 12.03 34.74 -6.62
C LYS A 377 12.28 33.54 -5.72
N VAL A 378 12.23 32.35 -6.30
CA VAL A 378 12.37 31.11 -5.55
C VAL A 378 13.61 30.35 -6.02
N TYR A 379 14.39 29.89 -5.05
CA TYR A 379 15.36 28.82 -5.27
C TYR A 379 14.71 27.51 -4.82
N VAL A 380 14.70 26.50 -5.69
CA VAL A 380 14.07 25.21 -5.40
C VAL A 380 15.12 24.11 -5.44
N GLU A 381 15.04 23.17 -4.49
CA GLU A 381 15.90 22.00 -4.41
C GLU A 381 15.06 20.77 -4.02
N GLY A 382 15.39 19.59 -4.56
CA GLY A 382 14.63 18.35 -4.34
C GLY A 382 13.36 18.20 -5.20
N MET A 383 13.21 19.00 -6.26
CA MET A 383 12.10 18.91 -7.23
C MET A 383 12.49 18.02 -8.43
N LEU A 384 11.51 17.34 -9.02
CA LEU A 384 11.70 16.55 -10.24
C LEU A 384 11.60 17.42 -11.50
N ASN A 385 10.63 18.34 -11.51
CA ASN A 385 10.32 19.30 -12.56
C ASN A 385 10.28 20.72 -11.96
N PRO A 386 11.45 21.29 -11.60
CA PRO A 386 11.52 22.61 -10.95
C PRO A 386 10.89 23.74 -11.78
N GLU A 387 10.84 23.62 -13.10
CA GLU A 387 10.24 24.58 -14.04
C GLU A 387 8.76 24.87 -13.77
N GLU A 388 8.04 23.97 -13.09
CA GLU A 388 6.62 24.19 -12.71
C GLU A 388 6.44 25.44 -11.84
N PHE A 389 7.48 25.85 -11.11
CA PHE A 389 7.48 27.07 -10.30
C PHE A 389 7.56 28.36 -11.10
N GLU A 390 7.97 28.33 -12.38
CA GLU A 390 8.00 29.53 -13.25
C GLU A 390 6.60 30.02 -13.64
N THR A 391 5.58 29.16 -13.49
CA THR A 391 4.18 29.53 -13.80
C THR A 391 3.65 30.65 -12.91
N MET A 392 4.16 30.74 -11.66
CA MET A 392 3.71 31.70 -10.64
C MET A 392 4.85 32.49 -10.00
N GLY A 393 6.07 31.95 -9.96
CA GLY A 393 7.25 32.57 -9.37
C GLY A 393 8.30 32.98 -10.40
N THR A 394 9.52 33.23 -9.93
CA THR A 394 10.71 33.38 -10.77
C THR A 394 11.81 32.48 -10.24
N LEU A 395 12.18 31.45 -11.00
CA LEU A 395 13.28 30.56 -10.60
C LEU A 395 14.62 31.28 -10.66
N VAL A 396 15.40 31.14 -9.59
CA VAL A 396 16.80 31.59 -9.55
C VAL A 396 17.73 30.41 -9.34
N LYS A 397 18.95 30.51 -9.87
CA LYS A 397 19.95 29.43 -9.79
C LYS A 397 20.81 29.48 -8.53
N ASN A 398 20.84 30.62 -7.85
CA ASN A 398 21.66 30.85 -6.67
C ASN A 398 20.74 31.18 -5.48
N PRO A 399 20.82 30.45 -4.36
CA PRO A 399 19.98 30.71 -3.19
C PRO A 399 20.12 32.14 -2.65
N LYS A 400 21.27 32.79 -2.85
CA LYS A 400 21.49 34.18 -2.42
C LYS A 400 20.62 35.20 -3.18
N GLU A 401 20.22 34.87 -4.40
CA GLU A 401 19.37 35.71 -5.28
C GLU A 401 17.88 35.50 -5.01
N ALA A 402 17.51 34.48 -4.23
CA ALA A 402 16.14 34.16 -3.92
C ALA A 402 15.56 35.08 -2.84
N ASP A 403 14.25 35.29 -2.92
CA ASP A 403 13.44 35.81 -1.83
C ASP A 403 13.09 34.68 -0.85
N VAL A 404 12.83 33.48 -1.38
CA VAL A 404 12.45 32.28 -0.62
C VAL A 404 13.19 31.05 -1.13
N ILE A 405 13.67 30.21 -0.21
CA ILE A 405 14.23 28.89 -0.52
C ILE A 405 13.16 27.83 -0.28
N ILE A 406 12.98 26.91 -1.23
CA ILE A 406 12.04 25.78 -1.11
C ILE A 406 12.85 24.50 -1.26
N LYS A 407 12.97 23.71 -0.19
CA LYS A 407 13.66 22.41 -0.23
C LYS A 407 12.65 21.30 0.03
N ARG A 408 12.52 20.36 -0.91
CA ARG A 408 11.85 19.09 -0.66
C ARG A 408 12.86 18.09 -0.10
N ILE A 409 12.50 17.41 0.98
CA ILE A 409 13.31 16.39 1.64
C ILE A 409 12.52 15.09 1.74
N GLY A 410 13.21 13.96 1.59
CA GLY A 410 12.63 12.62 1.76
C GLY A 410 12.74 12.12 3.19
N THR A 411 11.92 11.13 3.55
CA THR A 411 11.99 10.46 4.84
C THR A 411 13.33 9.72 5.00
N PRO A 412 14.11 9.94 6.08
CA PRO A 412 15.36 9.21 6.31
C PRO A 412 15.09 7.73 6.58
N PHE A 413 16.02 6.84 6.20
CA PHE A 413 15.92 5.39 6.40
C PHE A 413 17.31 4.73 6.44
N ASP A 414 17.38 3.50 6.91
CA ASP A 414 18.62 2.71 6.87
C ASP A 414 18.78 2.05 5.50
N GLU A 415 19.85 2.37 4.78
CA GLU A 415 20.17 1.67 3.53
C GLU A 415 20.62 0.24 3.83
N ARG A 416 19.91 -0.74 3.26
CA ARG A 416 20.14 -2.17 3.49
C ARG A 416 20.02 -2.96 2.17
N ASN A 417 20.81 -4.03 2.00
CA ASN A 417 20.86 -4.79 0.75
C ASN A 417 21.28 -6.28 0.91
N ASP A 418 21.15 -6.83 2.11
CA ASP A 418 21.43 -8.24 2.41
C ASP A 418 20.41 -9.18 1.74
N TYR A 419 19.17 -8.71 1.53
CA TYR A 419 18.11 -9.47 0.86
C TYR A 419 17.63 -8.80 -0.44
N PHE A 420 17.15 -9.63 -1.39
CA PHE A 420 16.75 -9.19 -2.74
C PHE A 420 15.77 -8.00 -2.78
N LEU A 421 14.85 -7.92 -1.81
CA LEU A 421 13.88 -6.84 -1.74
C LEU A 421 14.28 -5.70 -0.79
N GLU A 422 15.34 -5.87 -0.01
CA GLU A 422 15.61 -5.04 1.16
C GLU A 422 15.86 -3.57 0.82
N SER A 423 16.52 -3.31 -0.30
CA SER A 423 16.78 -1.95 -0.79
C SER A 423 15.51 -1.19 -1.18
N TYR A 424 14.36 -1.85 -1.24
CA TYR A 424 13.06 -1.22 -1.53
C TYR A 424 12.22 -0.99 -0.27
N PHE A 425 12.72 -1.37 0.90
CA PHE A 425 12.00 -1.22 2.17
C PHE A 425 12.70 -0.16 2.99
N HIS A 426 12.20 1.08 2.90
CA HIS A 426 12.70 2.19 3.69
C HIS A 426 12.23 2.03 5.13
N GLN A 427 12.96 1.26 5.94
CA GLN A 427 12.70 1.03 7.38
C GLN A 427 13.87 1.49 8.25
N GLY A 428 13.72 1.41 9.57
CA GLY A 428 14.77 1.77 10.52
C GLY A 428 14.78 3.26 10.89
N ARG A 429 15.95 3.92 10.87
CA ARG A 429 16.10 5.30 11.39
C ARG A 429 15.04 6.27 10.87
N LEU A 430 14.69 7.24 11.73
CA LEU A 430 13.76 8.33 11.42
C LEU A 430 14.40 9.71 11.58
N TYR A 431 15.68 9.77 11.95
CA TYR A 431 16.46 10.99 12.06
C TYR A 431 17.39 11.15 10.85
N TYR A 432 17.66 12.40 10.49
CA TYR A 432 18.69 12.76 9.51
C TYR A 432 20.08 12.70 10.18
N SER A 433 21.10 12.22 9.46
CA SER A 433 22.49 12.23 9.93
C SER A 433 22.98 13.66 10.16
N ASP A 434 24.09 13.83 10.89
CA ASP A 434 24.64 15.16 11.13
C ASP A 434 25.06 15.85 9.82
N GLU A 435 25.53 15.10 8.82
CA GLU A 435 25.84 15.60 7.49
C GLU A 435 24.58 16.03 6.73
N GLU A 436 23.54 15.17 6.68
CA GLU A 436 22.26 15.46 6.04
C GLU A 436 21.61 16.70 6.66
N LYS A 437 21.55 16.76 8.00
CA LYS A 437 21.02 17.91 8.73
C LYS A 437 21.81 19.17 8.42
N LYS A 438 23.14 19.10 8.47
CA LYS A 438 23.98 20.26 8.19
C LYS A 438 23.73 20.80 6.79
N GLU A 439 23.64 19.95 5.77
CA GLU A 439 23.32 20.38 4.40
C GLU A 439 21.96 21.10 4.33
N ILE A 440 20.94 20.52 4.95
CA ILE A 440 19.60 21.12 5.02
C ILE A 440 19.66 22.49 5.71
N LEU A 441 20.24 22.56 6.91
CA LEU A 441 20.29 23.75 7.76
C LEU A 441 21.14 24.88 7.16
N ASP A 442 22.29 24.54 6.56
CA ASP A 442 23.17 25.50 5.87
C ASP A 442 22.47 26.14 4.66
N LEU A 443 21.58 25.41 3.97
CA LEU A 443 20.78 25.97 2.89
C LEU A 443 19.65 26.86 3.42
N ILE A 444 18.81 26.33 4.31
CA ILE A 444 17.56 27.00 4.71
C ILE A 444 17.77 28.21 5.63
N SER A 445 18.95 28.37 6.22
CA SER A 445 19.31 29.53 7.03
C SER A 445 19.68 30.78 6.22
N GLN A 446 19.89 30.65 4.90
CA GLN A 446 20.35 31.77 4.05
C GLN A 446 19.24 32.80 3.75
N LYS A 447 17.98 32.37 3.74
CA LYS A 447 16.78 33.14 3.37
C LYS A 447 15.56 32.56 4.11
N PRO A 448 14.41 33.27 4.15
CA PRO A 448 13.14 32.64 4.50
C PRO A 448 12.94 31.36 3.70
N SER A 449 12.49 30.30 4.35
CA SER A 449 12.52 28.97 3.78
C SER A 449 11.23 28.19 4.00
N VAL A 450 10.89 27.38 3.00
CA VAL A 450 9.81 26.40 3.03
C VAL A 450 10.42 25.01 2.93
N ILE A 451 10.26 24.20 3.98
CA ILE A 451 10.56 22.77 3.91
C ILE A 451 9.32 22.02 3.49
N VAL A 452 9.47 21.10 2.54
CA VAL A 452 8.43 20.17 2.10
C VAL A 452 8.92 18.76 2.39
N ALA A 453 8.47 18.16 3.49
CA ALA A 453 8.84 16.81 3.87
C ALA A 453 7.93 15.79 3.18
N GLY A 454 8.50 15.00 2.27
CA GLY A 454 7.86 13.83 1.69
C GLY A 454 7.87 12.69 2.71
N LEU A 455 6.72 12.43 3.31
CA LEU A 455 6.59 11.50 4.43
C LEU A 455 6.08 10.14 4.00
N GLU A 456 6.96 9.14 4.09
CA GLU A 456 6.60 7.73 4.01
C GLU A 456 6.40 7.10 5.39
N ARG A 457 7.02 7.73 6.41
CA ARG A 457 6.96 7.37 7.82
C ARG A 457 7.08 8.62 8.69
N PRO A 458 6.77 8.55 9.99
CA PRO A 458 6.87 9.67 10.92
C PRO A 458 8.33 10.12 11.20
N ALA A 459 8.92 10.91 10.28
CA ALA A 459 10.28 11.41 10.41
C ALA A 459 10.45 12.40 11.59
N ILE A 460 11.63 12.40 12.21
CA ILE A 460 12.02 13.38 13.23
C ILE A 460 12.46 14.66 12.53
N LEU A 461 11.70 15.73 12.75
CA LEU A 461 11.81 16.99 12.01
C LEU A 461 12.14 18.21 12.90
N THR A 462 12.44 17.99 14.17
CA THR A 462 12.50 19.05 15.22
C THR A 462 13.41 20.21 14.85
N GLU A 463 14.71 19.97 14.61
CA GLU A 463 15.70 21.02 14.30
C GLU A 463 15.38 21.74 12.96
N ILE A 464 14.87 20.98 11.98
CA ILE A 464 14.48 21.50 10.66
C ILE A 464 13.23 22.39 10.78
N ALA A 465 12.25 21.99 11.60
CA ALA A 465 11.04 22.75 11.86
C ALA A 465 11.33 24.05 12.65
N GLU A 466 12.27 24.02 13.59
CA GLU A 466 12.71 25.20 14.33
C GLU A 466 13.38 26.22 13.40
N SER A 467 14.19 25.74 12.45
CA SER A 467 15.02 26.59 11.58
C SER A 467 14.32 27.07 10.30
N SER A 468 13.21 26.44 9.90
CA SER A 468 12.44 26.83 8.70
C SER A 468 11.37 27.88 9.00
N THR A 469 11.04 28.73 8.02
CA THR A 469 9.97 29.75 8.17
C THR A 469 8.58 29.15 7.95
N ALA A 470 8.46 28.19 7.03
CA ALA A 470 7.27 27.38 6.84
C ALA A 470 7.64 25.93 6.57
N HIS A 471 6.72 25.02 6.91
CA HIS A 471 6.96 23.58 6.84
C HIS A 471 5.68 22.86 6.40
N PHE A 472 5.79 22.00 5.39
CA PHE A 472 4.77 21.07 4.94
C PHE A 472 5.17 19.62 5.16
N ALA A 473 4.18 18.78 5.44
CA ALA A 473 4.23 17.36 5.11
C ALA A 473 3.43 17.10 3.82
N GLU A 474 3.95 16.21 2.97
CA GLU A 474 3.31 15.77 1.74
C GLU A 474 3.50 14.26 1.51
N PHE A 475 2.65 13.68 0.66
CA PHE A 475 2.48 12.23 0.55
C PHE A 475 2.45 11.74 -0.91
N GLY A 476 3.29 12.31 -1.77
CA GLY A 476 3.34 12.02 -3.20
C GLY A 476 2.67 13.11 -4.05
N THR A 477 3.12 14.35 -3.87
CA THR A 477 2.60 15.54 -4.55
C THR A 477 3.48 15.89 -5.76
N SER A 478 2.87 16.20 -6.91
CA SER A 478 3.61 16.70 -8.08
C SER A 478 4.11 18.13 -7.86
N ASP A 479 5.15 18.52 -8.59
CA ASP A 479 5.73 19.87 -8.48
C ASP A 479 4.76 20.95 -8.94
N GLU A 480 3.94 20.66 -9.94
CA GLU A 480 2.83 21.52 -10.38
C GLU A 480 1.85 21.80 -9.23
N VAL A 481 1.42 20.76 -8.52
CA VAL A 481 0.45 20.91 -7.42
C VAL A 481 1.11 21.60 -6.22
N LEU A 482 2.35 21.25 -5.91
CA LEU A 482 3.12 21.92 -4.86
C LEU A 482 3.24 23.41 -5.12
N ALA A 483 3.61 23.82 -6.34
CA ALA A 483 3.69 25.22 -6.72
C ALA A 483 2.33 25.91 -6.53
N LYS A 484 1.23 25.30 -7.01
CA LYS A 484 -0.13 25.87 -6.85
C LYS A 484 -0.51 26.07 -5.40
N VAL A 485 -0.18 25.12 -4.53
CA VAL A 485 -0.41 25.26 -3.08
C VAL A 485 0.43 26.40 -2.53
N LEU A 486 1.76 26.39 -2.72
CA LEU A 486 2.65 27.39 -2.13
C LEU A 486 2.33 28.85 -2.51
N PHE A 487 1.82 29.08 -3.73
CA PHE A 487 1.39 30.40 -4.20
C PHE A 487 -0.10 30.71 -3.94
N GLY A 488 -0.84 29.81 -3.28
CA GLY A 488 -2.21 30.04 -2.84
C GLY A 488 -3.29 29.87 -3.93
N GLU A 489 -2.96 29.30 -5.10
CA GLU A 489 -3.96 28.91 -6.10
C GLU A 489 -4.75 27.66 -5.67
N ALA A 490 -4.14 26.81 -4.85
CA ALA A 490 -4.79 25.72 -4.13
C ALA A 490 -4.55 25.87 -2.62
N LYS A 491 -5.42 25.26 -1.80
CA LYS A 491 -5.34 25.35 -0.34
C LYS A 491 -4.82 24.04 0.25
N PRO A 492 -3.91 24.09 1.24
CA PRO A 492 -3.62 22.93 2.05
C PRO A 492 -4.76 22.70 3.04
N GLU A 493 -5.34 21.52 2.99
CA GLU A 493 -6.47 21.11 3.84
C GLU A 493 -6.13 19.91 4.72
N GLY A 494 -4.94 19.31 4.50
CA GLY A 494 -4.56 18.05 5.09
C GLY A 494 -4.37 18.13 6.60
N LYS A 495 -4.60 16.98 7.23
CA LYS A 495 -4.34 16.73 8.66
C LYS A 495 -3.44 15.51 8.79
N LEU A 496 -2.41 15.61 9.61
CA LEU A 496 -1.46 14.51 9.84
C LEU A 496 -2.21 13.22 10.20
N PRO A 497 -2.04 12.10 9.45
CA PRO A 497 -2.68 10.81 9.75
C PRO A 497 -1.93 10.01 10.83
N PHE A 498 -0.80 10.54 11.32
CA PHE A 498 0.00 10.03 12.42
C PHE A 498 0.71 11.21 13.12
N GLU A 499 1.12 11.06 14.37
CA GLU A 499 1.95 12.03 15.05
C GLU A 499 3.40 12.02 14.54
N LEU A 500 4.07 13.17 14.62
CA LEU A 500 5.49 13.30 14.30
C LEU A 500 6.31 13.29 15.59
N PRO A 501 7.25 12.35 15.77
CA PRO A 501 8.04 12.24 16.99
C PRO A 501 8.99 13.44 17.15
N SER A 502 9.22 13.86 18.39
CA SER A 502 10.12 14.97 18.73
C SER A 502 11.60 14.58 18.79
N SER A 503 11.90 13.29 19.02
CA SER A 503 13.27 12.79 19.13
C SER A 503 13.36 11.29 18.85
N TRP A 504 14.58 10.79 18.70
CA TRP A 504 14.81 9.34 18.58
C TRP A 504 14.50 8.60 19.88
N GLU A 505 14.76 9.22 21.03
CA GLU A 505 14.35 8.66 22.32
C GLU A 505 12.82 8.53 22.42
N ALA A 506 12.07 9.50 21.88
CA ALA A 506 10.61 9.40 21.83
C ALA A 506 10.17 8.16 21.03
N VAL A 507 10.75 7.95 19.84
CA VAL A 507 10.49 6.76 19.00
C VAL A 507 10.83 5.46 19.73
N GLN A 508 12.01 5.38 20.35
CA GLN A 508 12.46 4.16 21.04
C GLN A 508 11.61 3.77 22.26
N ASN A 509 10.87 4.73 22.83
CA ASN A 509 9.98 4.49 23.95
C ASN A 509 8.53 4.18 23.54
N GLN A 510 8.20 4.27 22.25
CA GLN A 510 6.89 3.89 21.74
C GLN A 510 6.69 2.39 21.83
N LYS A 511 5.44 2.00 21.98
CA LYS A 511 4.96 0.63 21.93
C LYS A 511 4.48 0.34 20.51
N GLU A 512 4.98 -0.75 19.94
CA GLU A 512 4.74 -1.12 18.55
C GLU A 512 3.25 -1.21 18.17
N ASP A 513 2.37 -1.51 19.14
CA ASP A 513 0.94 -1.72 18.93
C ASP A 513 0.02 -0.56 19.40
N VAL A 514 0.56 0.55 19.90
CA VAL A 514 -0.23 1.65 20.48
C VAL A 514 -0.10 2.92 19.64
N PRO A 515 -1.22 3.55 19.21
CA PRO A 515 -1.17 4.85 18.53
C PRO A 515 -1.00 6.00 19.55
N TYR A 516 -0.50 7.15 19.09
CA TYR A 516 -0.46 8.39 19.88
C TYR A 516 0.33 8.32 21.20
N ASP A 517 1.33 7.45 21.27
CA ASP A 517 2.05 7.18 22.50
C ASP A 517 3.43 7.84 22.57
N SER A 518 3.82 8.58 21.52
CA SER A 518 5.03 9.39 21.53
C SER A 518 4.93 10.46 22.62
N LYS A 519 5.98 10.56 23.42
CA LYS A 519 6.06 11.59 24.45
C LYS A 519 6.36 12.95 23.80
N ASP A 520 5.50 13.93 24.06
CA ASP A 520 5.65 15.32 23.60
C ASP A 520 5.92 15.38 22.08
N PRO A 521 4.99 14.90 21.22
CA PRO A 521 5.21 14.85 19.78
C PRO A 521 5.45 16.25 19.21
N LEU A 522 6.34 16.36 18.21
CA LEU A 522 6.62 17.62 17.52
C LEU A 522 5.35 18.20 16.89
N TYR A 523 4.56 17.34 16.26
CA TYR A 523 3.23 17.66 15.78
C TYR A 523 2.31 16.49 16.12
N PRO A 524 1.19 16.71 16.84
CA PRO A 524 0.27 15.64 17.19
C PRO A 524 -0.52 15.15 15.97
N PHE A 525 -1.10 13.96 16.08
CA PHE A 525 -2.10 13.50 15.12
C PHE A 525 -3.18 14.56 14.87
N GLY A 526 -3.59 14.69 13.61
CA GLY A 526 -4.60 15.67 13.22
C GLY A 526 -4.09 17.11 13.14
N HIS A 527 -2.81 17.37 13.42
CA HIS A 527 -2.22 18.70 13.19
C HIS A 527 -2.24 19.07 11.70
N GLY A 528 -2.42 20.36 11.43
CA GLY A 528 -2.44 20.93 10.08
C GLY A 528 -3.09 22.31 10.08
N LEU A 529 -2.34 23.32 9.66
CA LEU A 529 -2.76 24.71 9.55
C LEU A 529 -3.44 24.97 8.20
N SER A 530 -4.07 26.14 8.07
CA SER A 530 -4.58 26.68 6.81
C SER A 530 -3.94 28.05 6.53
N TYR A 531 -4.16 28.58 5.32
CA TYR A 531 -3.91 30.00 5.02
C TYR A 531 -4.86 30.94 5.75
#